data_AF-A0A1H7SUF5-F1
#
_entry.id   AF-A0A1H7SUF5-F1
#
_cell.length_a   1.000
_cell.length_b   1.000
_cell.length_c   1.000
_cell.angle_alpha   90.00
_cell.angle_beta   90.00
_cell.angle_gamma   90.00
#
_symmetry.space_group_name_H-M   'P 1'
#
loop_
_entity.id
_entity.type
_entity.pdbx_description
1 polymer ?
#
loop_
_entity_poly.entity_id
_entity_poly.type
_entity_poly.pdbx_seq_one_letter_code
_entity_poly.pdbx_strand_id
1 'polypeptide(L)'
;MLLNAKPADAQAGLGEALLMMTGEEFQDPSSDQADWLRWAREPGHALLLLPPFNVGPIVSGLDWTAAFAQVTPATAANAPLAAMLAAEVSFQLSGIDGDSDSSQGHVWTSGQLNTRFWKAHSDSGLVAATTLPIWSITLLDSGLLVQEWLAALFSHVGKAAETVVTADAEAVATPTPRDFAVMVCCYAYGVGTPDALVAALQRQPVQLMDVRGFDLPDIYGRLHAMGLVEERGLTTKGLELLRQSAFWGYAARMKEGV
;
A
#
# COMPACT_ATOMS: atom_id res chain seq x y z
N MET A 1 2.11 3.79 0.63
CA MET A 1 1.96 2.58 -0.20
C MET A 1 2.86 1.52 0.41
N LEU A 2 2.30 0.44 0.99
CA LEU A 2 3.07 -0.59 1.68
C LEU A 2 2.95 -1.91 0.89
N LEU A 3 4.10 -2.45 0.46
CA LEU A 3 4.24 -3.78 -0.16
C LEU A 3 4.84 -4.73 0.89
N ASN A 4 4.15 -5.82 1.21
CA ASN A 4 4.59 -6.89 2.13
C ASN A 4 4.70 -6.49 3.61
N ALA A 5 3.85 -5.57 4.09
CA ALA A 5 3.74 -5.29 5.52
C ALA A 5 2.92 -6.39 6.21
N LYS A 6 3.44 -6.95 7.31
CA LYS A 6 2.61 -7.71 8.25
C LYS A 6 1.66 -6.73 8.96
N PRO A 7 0.40 -7.09 9.24
CA PRO A 7 -0.42 -6.31 10.15
C PRO A 7 0.32 -6.25 11.48
N ALA A 8 0.85 -5.09 11.83
CA ALA A 8 1.24 -4.85 13.21
C ALA A 8 -0.05 -4.81 14.04
N ASP A 9 0.00 -5.33 15.27
CA ASP A 9 -1.07 -5.17 16.25
C ASP A 9 -1.62 -3.75 16.17
N ALA A 10 -2.95 -3.65 16.14
CA ALA A 10 -3.75 -2.46 15.84
C ALA A 10 -3.53 -1.27 16.82
N GLN A 11 -2.31 -0.73 16.86
CA GLN A 11 -1.87 0.31 17.78
C GLN A 11 -1.15 1.48 17.11
N ALA A 12 -1.28 1.63 15.79
CA ALA A 12 -1.03 2.90 15.14
C ALA A 12 -2.34 3.35 14.49
N GLY A 13 -2.90 4.46 14.97
CA GLY A 13 -4.10 5.12 14.44
C GLY A 13 -3.92 5.64 13.01
N LEU A 14 -3.71 4.73 12.07
CA LEU A 14 -3.80 4.99 10.65
C LEU A 14 -5.29 4.97 10.31
N GLY A 15 -5.92 6.15 10.26
CA GLY A 15 -7.35 6.24 9.93
C GLY A 15 -7.69 5.57 8.61
N GLU A 16 -6.83 5.68 7.60
CA GLU A 16 -6.97 5.03 6.30
C GLU A 16 -5.71 4.23 5.95
N ALA A 17 -5.88 2.96 5.55
CA ALA A 17 -4.76 2.07 5.24
C ALA A 17 -5.07 1.14 4.06
N LEU A 18 -4.13 1.03 3.12
CA LEU A 18 -4.16 0.08 2.01
C LEU A 18 -2.98 -0.89 2.15
N LEU A 19 -3.30 -2.18 2.28
CA LEU A 19 -2.34 -3.28 2.21
C LEU A 19 -2.40 -3.92 0.83
N MET A 20 -1.24 -4.08 0.20
CA MET A 20 -1.11 -4.81 -1.06
C MET A 20 -0.21 -6.02 -0.86
N MET A 21 -0.62 -7.16 -1.39
CA MET A 21 0.16 -8.39 -1.38
C MET A 21 -0.18 -9.28 -2.57
N THR A 22 0.69 -10.23 -2.86
CA THR A 22 0.42 -11.18 -3.94
C THR A 22 -0.67 -12.17 -3.54
N GLY A 23 -1.42 -12.66 -4.54
CA GLY A 23 -2.39 -13.72 -4.36
C GLY A 23 -1.74 -15.00 -3.89
N GLU A 24 -0.54 -15.32 -4.40
CA GLU A 24 0.26 -16.46 -3.96
C GLU A 24 0.56 -16.40 -2.46
N GLU A 25 1.08 -15.28 -1.94
CA GLU A 25 1.32 -15.09 -0.50
C GLU A 25 0.03 -15.20 0.32
N PHE A 26 -1.09 -14.70 -0.22
CA PHE A 26 -2.39 -14.75 0.45
C PHE A 26 -3.05 -16.14 0.45
N GLN A 27 -2.74 -16.96 -0.55
CA GLN A 27 -3.28 -18.31 -0.75
C GLN A 27 -2.40 -19.39 -0.12
N ASP A 28 -1.24 -19.04 0.43
CA ASP A 28 -0.35 -19.99 1.11
C ASP A 28 -1.09 -20.63 2.32
N PRO A 29 -1.11 -21.98 2.45
CA PRO A 29 -1.76 -22.65 3.58
C PRO A 29 -1.20 -22.28 4.97
N SER A 30 0.04 -21.79 5.03
CA SER A 30 0.70 -21.31 6.24
C SER A 30 0.43 -19.83 6.54
N SER A 31 -0.34 -19.15 5.69
CA SER A 31 -0.65 -17.74 5.85
C SER A 31 -1.75 -17.47 6.89
N ASP A 32 -1.65 -16.31 7.54
CA ASP A 32 -2.65 -15.82 8.49
C ASP A 32 -3.84 -15.16 7.75
N GLN A 33 -4.40 -15.85 6.76
CA GLN A 33 -5.45 -15.32 5.88
C GLN A 33 -6.64 -14.73 6.65
N ALA A 34 -7.04 -15.40 7.73
CA ALA A 34 -8.14 -14.95 8.59
C ALA A 34 -7.85 -13.60 9.27
N ASP A 35 -6.58 -13.33 9.60
CA ASP A 35 -6.17 -12.09 10.25
C ASP A 35 -6.13 -10.93 9.25
N TRP A 36 -5.63 -11.17 8.04
CA TRP A 36 -5.69 -10.18 6.96
C TRP A 36 -7.12 -9.84 6.57
N LEU A 37 -8.00 -10.84 6.48
CA LEU A 37 -9.42 -10.60 6.19
C LEU A 37 -10.13 -9.87 7.33
N ARG A 38 -9.78 -10.16 8.59
CA ARG A 38 -10.32 -9.42 9.73
C ARG A 38 -9.86 -7.96 9.69
N TRP A 39 -8.57 -7.73 9.48
CA TRP A 39 -7.98 -6.39 9.36
C TRP A 39 -8.61 -5.59 8.21
N ALA A 40 -8.80 -6.21 7.05
CA ALA A 40 -9.36 -5.56 5.87
C ALA A 40 -10.86 -5.23 5.99
N ARG A 41 -11.57 -5.79 6.97
CA ARG A 41 -12.98 -5.50 7.22
C ARG A 41 -13.17 -4.27 8.12
N GLU A 42 -12.13 -3.84 8.83
CA GLU A 42 -12.20 -2.64 9.64
C GLU A 42 -12.44 -1.40 8.78
N PRO A 43 -13.29 -0.44 9.21
CA PRO A 43 -13.49 0.81 8.49
C PRO A 43 -12.16 1.55 8.25
N GLY A 44 -11.99 2.13 7.06
CA GLY A 44 -10.76 2.79 6.63
C GLY A 44 -9.69 1.84 6.08
N HIS A 45 -9.89 0.52 6.11
CA HIS A 45 -8.89 -0.43 5.61
C HIS A 45 -9.26 -1.06 4.27
N ALA A 46 -8.26 -1.26 3.42
CA ALA A 46 -8.38 -2.03 2.20
C ALA A 46 -7.25 -3.05 2.06
N LEU A 47 -7.60 -4.27 1.67
CA LEU A 47 -6.66 -5.29 1.21
C LEU A 47 -6.82 -5.45 -0.30
N LEU A 48 -5.74 -5.28 -1.05
CA LEU A 48 -5.69 -5.52 -2.49
C LEU A 48 -4.75 -6.68 -2.80
N LEU A 49 -5.32 -7.75 -3.35
CA LEU A 49 -4.60 -8.93 -3.84
C LEU A 49 -4.21 -8.73 -5.30
N LEU A 50 -2.94 -9.03 -5.57
CA LEU A 50 -2.24 -8.78 -6.82
C LEU A 50 -1.78 -10.11 -7.45
N PRO A 51 -1.69 -10.29 -8.77
CA PRO A 51 -0.96 -11.44 -9.31
C PRO A 51 0.50 -11.55 -8.78
N PRO A 52 1.15 -12.72 -8.89
CA PRO A 52 0.57 -13.99 -9.31
C PRO A 52 -0.42 -14.55 -8.28
N PHE A 53 -1.33 -15.39 -8.76
CA PHE A 53 -2.25 -16.19 -7.94
C PHE A 53 -1.94 -17.67 -8.09
N ASN A 54 -2.26 -18.45 -7.06
CA ASN A 54 -2.47 -19.89 -7.22
C ASN A 54 -3.81 -20.12 -7.94
N VAL A 55 -3.84 -21.04 -8.91
CA VAL A 55 -5.08 -21.40 -9.62
C VAL A 55 -6.08 -22.01 -8.65
N GLY A 56 -7.32 -21.54 -8.68
CA GLY A 56 -8.40 -21.98 -7.79
C GLY A 56 -8.93 -20.86 -6.88
N PRO A 57 -9.49 -21.21 -5.71
CA PRO A 57 -10.07 -20.24 -4.78
C PRO A 57 -9.05 -19.21 -4.28
N ILE A 58 -9.44 -17.94 -4.25
CA ILE A 58 -8.57 -16.84 -3.79
C ILE A 58 -8.84 -16.51 -2.32
N VAL A 59 -10.09 -16.25 -1.96
CA VAL A 59 -10.49 -15.77 -0.64
C VAL A 59 -11.44 -16.77 0.01
N SER A 60 -11.11 -17.22 1.22
CA SER A 60 -12.00 -18.09 2.00
C SER A 60 -13.36 -17.42 2.26
N GLY A 61 -14.44 -18.08 1.85
CA GLY A 61 -15.80 -17.60 2.04
C GLY A 61 -16.34 -16.68 0.94
N LEU A 62 -15.56 -16.41 -0.10
CA LEU A 62 -16.05 -15.83 -1.36
C LEU A 62 -15.93 -16.85 -2.48
N ASP A 63 -16.78 -16.75 -3.49
CA ASP A 63 -16.73 -17.61 -4.69
C ASP A 63 -15.66 -17.22 -5.72
N TRP A 64 -14.68 -16.40 -5.31
CA TRP A 64 -13.65 -15.87 -6.19
C TRP A 64 -12.63 -16.92 -6.56
N THR A 65 -12.38 -17.06 -7.86
CA THR A 65 -11.36 -17.97 -8.38
C THR A 65 -10.44 -17.30 -9.39
N ALA A 66 -9.17 -17.70 -9.36
CA ALA A 66 -8.16 -17.36 -10.34
C ALA A 66 -7.89 -18.56 -11.26
N ALA A 67 -7.73 -18.30 -12.56
CA ALA A 67 -7.24 -19.27 -13.52
C ALA A 67 -6.29 -18.59 -14.50
N PHE A 68 -5.47 -19.34 -15.24
CA PHE A 68 -4.63 -18.75 -16.26
C PHE A 68 -5.46 -18.12 -17.38
N ALA A 69 -5.10 -16.89 -17.76
CA ALA A 69 -5.68 -16.23 -18.91
C ALA A 69 -5.34 -17.02 -20.18
N GLN A 70 -6.34 -17.27 -21.01
CA GLN A 70 -6.17 -18.03 -22.26
C GLN A 70 -5.90 -17.12 -23.47
N VAL A 71 -6.31 -15.85 -23.36
CA VAL A 71 -6.23 -14.85 -24.43
C VAL A 71 -5.92 -13.51 -23.80
N THR A 72 -5.16 -12.67 -24.49
CA THR A 72 -4.99 -11.26 -24.13
C THR A 72 -6.37 -10.57 -24.07
N PRO A 73 -6.75 -9.97 -22.93
CA PRO A 73 -8.03 -9.30 -22.81
C PRO A 73 -8.12 -8.08 -23.74
N ALA A 74 -9.30 -7.87 -24.31
CA ALA A 74 -9.60 -6.64 -25.03
C ALA A 74 -10.04 -5.55 -24.04
N THR A 75 -9.63 -4.30 -24.32
CA THR A 75 -9.81 -3.17 -23.41
C THR A 75 -10.66 -2.08 -24.03
N ALA A 76 -11.37 -1.36 -23.17
CA ALA A 76 -12.18 -0.22 -23.58
C ALA A 76 -11.31 1.04 -23.59
N ALA A 77 -11.62 1.98 -24.48
CA ALA A 77 -10.86 3.24 -24.60
C ALA A 77 -10.88 4.10 -23.31
N ASN A 78 -11.85 3.88 -22.42
CA ASN A 78 -12.02 4.57 -21.14
C ASN A 78 -11.30 3.89 -19.96
N ALA A 79 -10.50 2.85 -20.19
CA ALA A 79 -9.74 2.15 -19.15
C ALA A 79 -8.23 2.19 -19.45
N PRO A 80 -7.56 3.36 -19.35
CA PRO A 80 -6.19 3.54 -19.81
C PRO A 80 -5.18 2.64 -19.08
N LEU A 81 -5.31 2.48 -17.75
CA LEU A 81 -4.45 1.59 -16.98
C LEU A 81 -4.59 0.13 -17.45
N ALA A 82 -5.82 -0.35 -17.57
CA ALA A 82 -6.11 -1.71 -18.02
C ALA A 82 -5.63 -1.94 -19.46
N ALA A 83 -5.73 -0.94 -20.34
CA ALA A 83 -5.24 -0.98 -21.71
C ALA A 83 -3.72 -1.12 -21.80
N MET A 84 -2.97 -0.40 -20.97
CA MET A 84 -1.50 -0.52 -20.91
C MET A 84 -1.06 -1.91 -20.45
N LEU A 85 -1.80 -2.51 -19.52
CA LEU A 85 -1.44 -3.77 -18.87
C LEU A 85 -2.00 -5.02 -19.56
N ALA A 86 -2.90 -4.87 -20.54
CA ALA A 86 -3.66 -5.98 -21.11
C ALA A 86 -2.77 -7.14 -21.60
N ALA A 87 -1.65 -6.82 -22.25
CA ALA A 87 -0.71 -7.80 -22.78
C ALA A 87 0.05 -8.58 -21.70
N GLU A 88 0.07 -8.09 -20.46
CA GLU A 88 0.81 -8.67 -19.33
C GLU A 88 -0.09 -9.46 -18.37
N VAL A 89 -1.41 -9.44 -18.60
CA VAL A 89 -2.38 -10.17 -17.78
C VAL A 89 -2.22 -11.67 -18.00
N SER A 90 -1.79 -12.37 -16.95
CA SER A 90 -1.57 -13.82 -16.94
C SER A 90 -2.70 -14.60 -16.25
N PHE A 91 -3.61 -13.92 -15.56
CA PHE A 91 -4.72 -14.52 -14.83
C PHE A 91 -6.08 -13.93 -15.25
N GLN A 92 -7.10 -14.77 -15.18
CA GLN A 92 -8.51 -14.36 -15.25
C GLN A 92 -9.15 -14.54 -13.87
N LEU A 93 -10.03 -13.60 -13.51
CA LEU A 93 -10.78 -13.58 -12.26
C LEU A 93 -12.25 -13.90 -12.54
N SER A 94 -12.84 -14.79 -11.74
CA SER A 94 -14.29 -15.08 -11.80
C SER A 94 -14.89 -15.20 -10.40
N GLY A 95 -16.21 -15.00 -10.30
CA GLY A 95 -16.96 -14.97 -9.05
C GLY A 95 -18.18 -14.04 -9.12
N ILE A 96 -19.16 -14.26 -8.26
CA ILE A 96 -20.42 -13.52 -8.11
C ILE A 96 -20.43 -12.68 -6.83
N ASP A 97 -19.67 -13.03 -5.80
CA ASP A 97 -19.68 -12.28 -4.53
C ASP A 97 -19.01 -10.91 -4.69
N GLY A 98 -19.61 -9.84 -4.20
CA GLY A 98 -19.03 -8.49 -4.27
C GLY A 98 -19.38 -7.76 -5.56
N ASP A 99 -18.56 -6.78 -5.94
CA ASP A 99 -18.84 -5.81 -6.98
C ASP A 99 -17.59 -5.47 -7.83
N SER A 100 -17.82 -4.78 -8.94
CA SER A 100 -16.82 -4.30 -9.89
C SER A 100 -17.32 -3.03 -10.56
N ASP A 101 -16.45 -2.05 -10.77
CA ASP A 101 -16.83 -0.78 -11.37
C ASP A 101 -16.29 -0.67 -12.81
N SER A 102 -17.18 -0.88 -13.79
CA SER A 102 -16.84 -0.74 -15.21
C SER A 102 -16.41 0.68 -15.59
N SER A 103 -16.87 1.71 -14.86
CA SER A 103 -16.46 3.09 -15.11
C SER A 103 -15.00 3.36 -14.68
N GLN A 104 -14.48 2.53 -13.76
CA GLN A 104 -13.09 2.55 -13.31
C GLN A 104 -12.22 1.51 -14.03
N GLY A 105 -12.74 0.89 -15.10
CA GLY A 105 -12.01 -0.09 -15.89
C GLY A 105 -11.79 -1.43 -15.20
N HIS A 106 -12.63 -1.82 -14.23
CA HIS A 106 -12.53 -3.11 -13.54
C HIS A 106 -13.00 -4.32 -14.38
N VAL A 107 -13.59 -4.03 -15.54
CA VAL A 107 -14.23 -5.01 -16.43
C VAL A 107 -13.64 -4.86 -17.83
N TRP A 108 -13.19 -5.98 -18.41
CA TRP A 108 -12.75 -6.06 -19.80
C TRP A 108 -13.94 -5.88 -20.77
N THR A 109 -13.67 -5.55 -22.04
CA THR A 109 -14.77 -5.40 -23.03
C THR A 109 -15.50 -6.71 -23.31
N SER A 110 -14.89 -7.85 -22.99
CA SER A 110 -15.51 -9.18 -23.06
C SER A 110 -16.52 -9.44 -21.94
N GLY A 111 -16.65 -8.52 -20.97
CA GLY A 111 -17.45 -8.70 -19.76
C GLY A 111 -16.74 -9.50 -18.66
N GLN A 112 -15.53 -10.02 -18.92
CA GLN A 112 -14.70 -10.64 -17.91
C GLN A 112 -14.17 -9.59 -16.93
N LEU A 113 -14.05 -9.98 -15.66
CA LEU A 113 -13.56 -9.10 -14.61
C LEU A 113 -12.03 -9.10 -14.60
N ASN A 114 -11.45 -7.92 -14.44
CA ASN A 114 -10.04 -7.78 -14.08
C ASN A 114 -9.87 -7.39 -12.62
N THR A 115 -10.87 -6.78 -12.00
CA THR A 115 -10.82 -6.37 -10.60
C THR A 115 -12.18 -6.60 -9.98
N ARG A 116 -12.19 -7.18 -8.78
CA ARG A 116 -13.39 -7.40 -7.98
C ARG A 116 -13.12 -6.96 -6.55
N PHE A 117 -14.11 -6.36 -5.91
CA PHE A 117 -14.02 -5.97 -4.51
C PHE A 117 -15.25 -6.43 -3.73
N TRP A 118 -15.08 -6.69 -2.44
CA TRP A 118 -16.12 -7.15 -1.54
C TRP A 118 -16.05 -6.37 -0.23
N LYS A 119 -17.23 -6.12 0.33
CA LYS A 119 -17.44 -5.44 1.62
C LYS A 119 -18.45 -6.24 2.44
N ALA A 120 -18.29 -6.23 3.76
CA ALA A 120 -19.23 -6.86 4.67
C ALA A 120 -20.52 -6.02 4.82
N HIS A 121 -20.37 -4.70 4.83
CA HIS A 121 -21.46 -3.71 4.87
C HIS A 121 -20.97 -2.36 4.30
N SER A 122 -21.85 -1.36 4.15
CA SER A 122 -21.52 -0.06 3.56
C SER A 122 -20.37 0.67 4.27
N ASP A 123 -20.23 0.45 5.57
CA ASP A 123 -19.22 1.15 6.39
C ASP A 123 -18.00 0.29 6.71
N SER A 124 -17.91 -0.93 6.18
CA SER A 124 -16.74 -1.79 6.39
C SER A 124 -15.56 -1.35 5.53
N GLY A 125 -14.38 -1.85 5.87
CA GLY A 125 -13.27 -1.91 4.94
C GLY A 125 -13.57 -2.79 3.72
N LEU A 126 -12.56 -3.00 2.90
CA LEU A 126 -12.69 -3.60 1.57
C LEU A 126 -11.62 -4.68 1.33
N VAL A 127 -12.05 -5.79 0.75
CA VAL A 127 -11.13 -6.80 0.19
C VAL A 127 -11.28 -6.75 -1.32
N ALA A 128 -10.18 -6.67 -2.05
CA ALA A 128 -10.15 -6.65 -3.51
C ALA A 128 -9.14 -7.64 -4.06
N ALA A 129 -9.42 -8.14 -5.25
CA ALA A 129 -8.46 -8.87 -6.08
C ALA A 129 -8.45 -8.25 -7.47
N THR A 130 -7.27 -8.01 -8.02
CA THR A 130 -7.09 -7.60 -9.41
C THR A 130 -6.19 -8.57 -10.14
N THR A 131 -6.35 -8.73 -11.44
CA THR A 131 -5.43 -9.45 -12.34
C THR A 131 -4.52 -8.50 -13.10
N LEU A 132 -4.65 -7.19 -12.86
CA LEU A 132 -3.76 -6.17 -13.42
C LEU A 132 -2.40 -6.22 -12.71
N PRO A 133 -1.29 -6.43 -13.43
CA PRO A 133 0.05 -6.38 -12.85
C PRO A 133 0.49 -4.92 -12.64
N ILE A 134 -0.06 -4.25 -11.61
CA ILE A 134 0.15 -2.82 -11.36
C ILE A 134 1.59 -2.43 -10.94
N TRP A 135 2.49 -3.41 -10.78
CA TRP A 135 3.95 -3.23 -10.60
C TRP A 135 4.72 -3.37 -11.92
N SER A 136 4.02 -3.51 -13.04
CA SER A 136 4.66 -3.62 -14.35
C SER A 136 5.55 -2.41 -14.64
N ILE A 137 6.71 -2.69 -15.24
CA ILE A 137 7.61 -1.66 -15.78
C ILE A 137 6.92 -0.81 -16.85
N THR A 138 5.90 -1.33 -17.54
CA THR A 138 5.08 -0.58 -18.51
C THR A 138 4.42 0.64 -17.88
N LEU A 139 4.27 0.67 -16.56
CA LEU A 139 3.66 1.78 -15.82
C LEU A 139 4.67 2.79 -15.26
N LEU A 140 5.96 2.68 -15.57
CA LEU A 140 7.01 3.52 -14.97
C LEU A 140 6.71 5.02 -15.11
N ASP A 141 6.22 5.44 -16.28
CA ASP A 141 5.86 6.84 -16.57
C ASP A 141 4.36 7.14 -16.33
N SER A 142 3.61 6.19 -15.80
CA SER A 142 2.15 6.24 -15.61
C SER A 142 1.72 6.07 -14.16
N GLY A 143 2.59 6.44 -13.21
CA GLY A 143 2.31 6.34 -11.78
C GLY A 143 1.05 7.10 -11.34
N LEU A 144 0.69 8.20 -12.01
CA LEU A 144 -0.56 8.93 -11.72
C LEU A 144 -1.80 8.06 -12.01
N LEU A 145 -1.81 7.32 -13.12
CA LEU A 145 -2.93 6.43 -13.45
C LEU A 145 -3.10 5.32 -12.40
N VAL A 146 -1.99 4.82 -11.86
CA VAL A 146 -2.03 3.84 -10.76
C VAL A 146 -2.58 4.46 -9.49
N GLN A 147 -2.17 5.68 -9.15
CA GLN A 147 -2.67 6.40 -7.98
C GLN A 147 -4.16 6.72 -8.09
N GLU A 148 -4.62 7.19 -9.25
CA GLU A 148 -6.03 7.46 -9.52
C GLU A 148 -6.87 6.19 -9.44
N TRP A 149 -6.37 5.09 -10.02
CA TRP A 149 -7.04 3.80 -9.96
C TRP A 149 -7.11 3.25 -8.52
N LEU A 150 -6.03 3.34 -7.75
CA LEU A 150 -6.02 2.95 -6.34
C LEU A 150 -6.95 3.84 -5.50
N ALA A 151 -6.96 5.15 -5.73
CA ALA A 151 -7.85 6.08 -5.05
C ALA A 151 -9.32 5.81 -5.38
N ALA A 152 -9.63 5.48 -6.63
CA ALA A 152 -10.96 5.07 -7.06
C ALA A 152 -11.41 3.80 -6.36
N LEU A 153 -10.58 2.76 -6.32
CA LEU A 153 -10.86 1.54 -5.57
C LEU A 153 -11.08 1.83 -4.07
N PHE A 154 -10.21 2.65 -3.50
CA PHE A 154 -10.25 3.02 -2.08
C PHE A 154 -11.45 3.91 -1.73
N SER A 155 -12.02 4.64 -2.70
CA SER A 155 -13.23 5.45 -2.49
C SER A 155 -14.45 4.63 -2.06
N HIS A 156 -14.41 3.32 -2.29
CA HIS A 156 -15.45 2.40 -1.83
C HIS A 156 -15.29 1.97 -0.37
N VAL A 157 -14.17 2.26 0.31
CA VAL A 157 -13.93 1.88 1.71
C VAL A 157 -14.84 2.70 2.63
N GLY A 158 -15.44 2.04 3.63
CA GLY A 158 -16.17 2.73 4.69
C GLY A 158 -15.24 3.67 5.48
N LYS A 159 -15.75 4.82 5.91
CA LYS A 159 -14.93 5.80 6.62
C LYS A 159 -14.57 5.30 8.01
N ALA A 160 -13.30 5.40 8.39
CA ALA A 160 -12.92 5.23 9.78
C ALA A 160 -13.68 6.22 10.67
N ALA A 161 -14.13 5.75 11.82
CA ALA A 161 -14.67 6.66 12.83
C ALA A 161 -13.57 7.66 13.19
N GLU A 162 -13.86 8.96 13.05
CA GLU A 162 -12.99 9.99 13.62
C GLU A 162 -12.83 9.64 15.10
N THR A 163 -11.62 9.26 15.49
CA THR A 163 -11.30 9.14 16.90
C THR A 163 -11.36 10.57 17.42
N VAL A 164 -12.48 10.94 18.05
CA VAL A 164 -12.61 12.19 18.79
C VAL A 164 -11.56 12.11 19.88
N VAL A 165 -10.38 12.65 19.60
CA VAL A 165 -9.33 12.82 20.61
C VAL A 165 -9.91 13.83 21.58
N THR A 166 -10.46 13.33 22.69
CA THR A 166 -10.74 14.17 23.85
C THR A 166 -9.40 14.77 24.26
N ALA A 167 -9.26 16.07 24.04
CA ALA A 167 -8.11 16.85 24.42
C ALA A 167 -8.01 16.86 25.95
N ASP A 168 -7.36 15.85 26.53
CA ASP A 168 -6.91 15.85 27.91
C ASP A 168 -5.86 14.75 28.13
N ALA A 169 -4.64 15.06 27.71
CA ALA A 169 -3.35 14.65 28.29
C ALA A 169 -2.30 15.42 27.48
N GLU A 170 -1.20 15.86 28.11
CA GLU A 170 -0.05 16.41 27.39
C GLU A 170 0.38 15.44 26.29
N ALA A 171 -0.06 15.70 25.06
CA ALA A 171 0.18 14.82 23.93
C ALA A 171 1.68 14.89 23.62
N VAL A 172 2.41 13.87 24.05
CA VAL A 172 3.71 13.57 23.47
C VAL A 172 3.44 13.37 21.98
N ALA A 173 3.76 14.37 21.17
CA ALA A 173 3.52 14.34 19.73
C ALA A 173 4.11 13.04 19.19
N THR A 174 3.29 12.19 18.57
CA THR A 174 3.73 10.93 17.98
C THR A 174 4.19 11.19 16.54
N PRO A 175 5.21 10.49 16.03
CA PRO A 175 5.65 10.70 14.66
C PRO A 175 4.57 10.25 13.67
N THR A 176 4.33 11.07 12.67
CA THR A 176 3.43 10.77 11.55
C THR A 176 4.07 9.79 10.57
N PRO A 177 3.31 9.18 9.64
CA PRO A 177 3.88 8.33 8.59
C PRO A 177 4.95 9.03 7.73
N ARG A 178 4.82 10.34 7.49
CA ARG A 178 5.83 11.13 6.78
C ARG A 178 7.12 11.29 7.60
N ASP A 179 6.98 11.45 8.91
CA ASP A 179 8.12 11.50 9.83
C ASP A 179 8.87 10.16 9.83
N PHE A 180 8.14 9.03 9.85
CA PHE A 180 8.75 7.70 9.71
C PHE A 180 9.43 7.49 8.36
N ALA A 181 8.86 7.97 7.26
CA ALA A 181 9.51 7.89 5.95
C ALA A 181 10.87 8.62 5.97
N VAL A 182 10.92 9.84 6.53
CA VAL A 182 12.18 10.57 6.70
C VAL A 182 13.14 9.80 7.61
N MET A 183 12.68 9.24 8.73
CA MET A 183 13.51 8.40 9.61
C MET A 183 14.10 7.17 8.90
N VAL A 184 13.31 6.50 8.04
CA VAL A 184 13.79 5.39 7.19
C VAL A 184 14.95 5.84 6.31
N CYS A 185 14.82 6.99 5.66
CA CYS A 185 15.91 7.51 4.84
C CYS A 185 17.12 7.98 5.66
N CYS A 186 16.91 8.63 6.81
CA CYS A 186 17.98 8.99 7.73
C CYS A 186 18.78 7.74 8.16
N TYR A 187 18.08 6.62 8.42
CA TYR A 187 18.69 5.35 8.76
C TYR A 187 19.50 4.74 7.59
N ALA A 188 18.89 4.70 6.40
CA ALA A 188 19.47 4.07 5.23
C ALA A 188 20.70 4.82 4.71
N TYR A 189 20.63 6.15 4.66
CA TYR A 189 21.69 6.99 4.11
C TYR A 189 22.67 7.55 5.15
N GLY A 190 22.39 7.39 6.44
CA GLY A 190 23.23 7.94 7.51
C GLY A 190 23.25 9.47 7.53
N VAL A 191 22.12 10.10 7.24
CA VAL A 191 21.97 11.55 7.10
C VAL A 191 20.99 12.11 8.14
N GLY A 192 21.28 13.30 8.65
CA GLY A 192 20.52 13.94 9.72
C GLY A 192 19.94 15.31 9.40
N THR A 193 20.14 15.80 8.17
CA THR A 193 19.67 17.13 7.75
C THR A 193 18.88 17.05 6.44
N PRO A 194 17.94 17.99 6.19
CA PRO A 194 17.19 18.05 4.93
C PRO A 194 18.09 18.06 3.69
N ASP A 195 19.12 18.90 3.67
CA ASP A 195 20.02 19.04 2.53
C ASP A 195 20.84 17.77 2.28
N ALA A 196 21.30 17.12 3.35
CA ALA A 196 22.03 15.86 3.23
C ALA A 196 21.13 14.73 2.71
N LEU A 197 19.86 14.70 3.13
CA LEU A 197 18.88 13.75 2.62
C LEU A 197 18.60 13.97 1.13
N VAL A 198 18.33 15.21 0.71
CA VAL A 198 18.11 15.54 -0.71
C VAL A 198 19.33 15.16 -1.55
N ALA A 199 20.55 15.49 -1.08
CA ALA A 199 21.78 15.12 -1.75
C ALA A 199 21.98 13.59 -1.83
N ALA A 200 21.62 12.84 -0.79
CA ALA A 200 21.68 11.39 -0.79
C ALA A 200 20.71 10.77 -1.80
N LEU A 201 19.47 11.28 -1.86
CA LEU A 201 18.44 10.83 -2.80
C LEU A 201 18.83 11.12 -4.26
N GLN A 202 19.42 12.29 -4.54
CA GLN A 202 19.89 12.65 -5.88
C GLN A 202 21.03 11.78 -6.40
N ARG A 203 21.81 11.15 -5.51
CA ARG A 203 22.90 10.24 -5.89
C ARG A 203 22.42 8.82 -6.20
N GLN A 204 21.16 8.50 -5.92
CA GLN A 204 20.63 7.17 -6.16
C GLN A 204 20.29 6.98 -7.64
N PRO A 205 20.74 5.88 -8.26
CA PRO A 205 20.39 5.57 -9.65
C PRO A 205 18.89 5.26 -9.80
N VAL A 206 18.21 4.86 -8.72
CA VAL A 206 16.77 4.61 -8.65
C VAL A 206 16.20 5.37 -7.46
N GLN A 207 15.20 6.23 -7.71
CA GLN A 207 14.51 6.95 -6.65
C GLN A 207 13.50 6.03 -5.94
N LEU A 208 13.97 5.30 -4.93
CA LEU A 208 13.13 4.42 -4.10
C LEU A 208 12.13 5.19 -3.24
N MET A 209 12.40 6.46 -2.94
CA MET A 209 11.49 7.31 -2.18
C MET A 209 11.48 8.72 -2.74
N ASP A 210 10.28 9.25 -2.98
CA ASP A 210 10.08 10.62 -3.43
C ASP A 210 9.64 11.51 -2.28
N VAL A 211 10.50 12.46 -1.91
CA VAL A 211 10.24 13.46 -0.86
C VAL A 211 9.91 14.84 -1.42
N ARG A 212 9.72 14.99 -2.75
CA ARG A 212 9.48 16.30 -3.40
C ARG A 212 8.20 16.99 -2.92
N GLY A 213 7.25 16.25 -2.34
CA GLY A 213 6.03 16.77 -1.72
C GLY A 213 6.08 16.92 -0.20
N PHE A 214 7.24 16.72 0.42
CA PHE A 214 7.39 16.78 1.87
C PHE A 214 7.85 18.17 2.30
N ASP A 215 7.24 18.71 3.35
CA ASP A 215 7.80 19.86 4.07
C ASP A 215 8.93 19.37 4.98
N LEU A 216 10.12 19.15 4.39
CA LEU A 216 11.28 18.64 5.11
C LEU A 216 11.69 19.54 6.28
N PRO A 217 11.73 20.88 6.16
CA PRO A 217 12.01 21.75 7.31
C PRO A 217 11.09 21.49 8.51
N ASP A 218 9.78 21.38 8.28
CA ASP A 218 8.78 21.13 9.32
C ASP A 218 8.91 19.72 9.92
N ILE A 219 9.10 18.69 9.07
CA ILE A 219 9.33 17.30 9.53
C ILE A 219 10.60 17.19 10.38
N TYR A 220 11.73 17.73 9.92
CA TYR A 220 12.98 17.71 10.69
C TYR A 220 12.86 18.53 11.97
N GLY A 221 12.14 19.65 11.95
CA GLY A 221 11.84 20.44 13.15
C GLY A 221 11.12 19.62 14.22
N ARG A 222 10.08 18.87 13.83
CA ARG A 222 9.39 17.94 14.75
C ARG A 222 10.30 16.81 15.23
N LEU A 223 11.00 16.14 14.31
CA LEU A 223 11.88 15.01 14.66
C LEU A 223 13.02 15.42 15.61
N HIS A 224 13.57 16.63 15.45
CA HIS A 224 14.53 17.21 16.38
C HIS A 224 13.91 17.54 17.73
N ALA A 225 12.73 18.18 17.76
CA ALA A 225 12.03 18.48 19.01
C ALA A 225 11.70 17.21 19.82
N MET A 226 11.47 16.09 19.13
CA MET A 226 11.22 14.78 19.74
C MET A 226 12.50 14.03 20.13
N GLY A 227 13.68 14.52 19.74
CA GLY A 227 14.98 13.90 19.98
C GLY A 227 15.18 12.61 19.19
N LEU A 228 14.54 12.47 18.01
CA LEU A 228 14.62 11.26 17.16
C LEU A 228 15.71 11.37 16.08
N VAL A 229 16.00 12.58 15.63
CA VAL A 229 17.04 12.88 14.64
C VAL A 229 17.98 13.94 15.20
N GLU A 230 19.25 13.85 14.85
CA GLU A 230 20.32 14.83 15.07
C GLU A 230 21.09 15.03 13.76
N GLU A 231 22.03 16.00 13.70
CA GLU A 231 22.76 16.33 12.46
C GLU A 231 23.46 15.11 11.80
N ARG A 232 23.86 14.12 12.60
CA ARG A 232 24.56 12.92 12.16
C ARG A 232 23.64 11.75 11.78
N GLY A 233 22.31 11.91 11.91
CA GLY A 233 21.33 10.88 11.58
C GLY A 233 20.36 10.59 12.71
N LEU A 234 19.85 9.36 12.76
CA LEU A 234 18.97 8.93 13.84
C LEU A 234 19.71 8.85 15.17
N THR A 235 19.09 9.38 16.22
CA THR A 235 19.55 9.14 17.60
C THR A 235 19.25 7.70 18.00
N THR A 236 19.81 7.22 19.11
CA THR A 236 19.46 5.90 19.69
C THR A 236 17.95 5.78 19.93
N LYS A 237 17.31 6.87 20.38
CA LYS A 237 15.86 6.93 20.59
C LYS A 237 15.09 6.80 19.27
N GLY A 238 15.53 7.52 18.24
CA GLY A 238 14.94 7.43 16.89
C GLY A 238 15.07 6.03 16.28
N LEU A 239 16.23 5.39 16.46
CA LEU A 239 16.48 4.05 15.96
C LEU A 239 15.61 2.99 16.66
N GLU A 240 15.52 3.01 17.98
CA GLU A 240 14.67 2.08 18.73
C GLU A 240 13.20 2.26 18.37
N LEU A 241 12.74 3.50 18.22
CA LEU A 241 11.36 3.78 17.79
C LEU A 241 11.11 3.26 16.37
N LEU A 242 12.06 3.45 15.45
CA LEU A 242 11.95 2.94 14.08
C LEU A 242 11.89 1.40 14.04
N ARG A 243 12.69 0.71 14.86
CA ARG A 243 12.70 -0.75 14.98
C ARG A 243 11.38 -1.34 15.45
N GLN A 244 10.68 -0.63 16.33
CA GLN A 244 9.39 -1.04 16.86
C GLN A 244 8.22 -0.68 15.93
N SER A 245 8.48 0.09 14.87
CA SER A 245 7.46 0.53 13.92
C SER A 245 7.24 -0.47 12.79
N ALA A 246 6.08 -0.38 12.14
CA ALA A 246 5.78 -1.12 10.90
C ALA A 246 6.74 -0.79 9.73
N PHE A 247 7.54 0.27 9.85
CA PHE A 247 8.48 0.72 8.82
C PHE A 247 9.87 0.05 8.92
N TRP A 248 10.15 -0.71 9.99
CA TRP A 248 11.47 -1.32 10.21
C TRP A 248 11.90 -2.25 9.07
N GLY A 249 11.00 -3.07 8.56
CA GLY A 249 11.29 -4.00 7.46
C GLY A 249 11.79 -3.26 6.20
N TYR A 250 11.27 -2.07 5.93
CA TYR A 250 11.73 -1.22 4.84
C TYR A 250 13.08 -0.59 5.16
N ALA A 251 13.25 -0.04 6.37
CA ALA A 251 14.51 0.56 6.79
C ALA A 251 15.70 -0.41 6.69
N ALA A 252 15.50 -1.66 7.13
CA ALA A 252 16.52 -2.70 7.07
C ALA A 252 16.92 -3.01 5.62
N ARG A 253 15.94 -3.27 4.75
CA ARG A 253 16.18 -3.59 3.32
C ARG A 253 16.79 -2.42 2.56
N MET A 254 16.36 -1.21 2.85
CA MET A 254 16.87 -0.01 2.18
C MET A 254 18.34 0.21 2.51
N LYS A 255 18.76 -0.01 3.76
CA LYS A 255 20.16 0.12 4.17
C LYS A 255 21.09 -0.92 3.54
N GLU A 256 20.59 -2.11 3.22
CA GLU A 256 21.37 -3.15 2.53
C GLU A 256 21.62 -2.79 1.04
N GLY A 257 20.82 -1.89 0.47
CA GLY A 257 20.90 -1.48 -0.94
C GLY A 257 21.60 -0.15 -1.20
N VAL A 258 22.09 0.54 -0.17
CA VAL A 258 22.85 1.81 -0.24
C VAL A 258 24.33 1.54 -0.06
#